data_AF-A0A2M7KRM4-F1
#
_entry.id   AF-A0A2M7KRM4-F1
#
_cell.length_a   1.000
_cell.length_b   1.000
_cell.length_c   1.000
_cell.angle_alpha   90.00
_cell.angle_beta   90.00
_cell.angle_gamma   90.00
#
_symmetry.space_group_name_H-M   'P 1'
#
loop_
_entity.id
_entity.type
_entity.pdbx_description
1 polymer ?
#
loop_
_entity_poly.entity_id
_entity_poly.type
_entity_poly.pdbx_seq_one_letter_code
_entity_poly.pdbx_strand_id
1 'polypeptide(L)'
;KGYQTEVKNDFYFEDYRLVNNKLYRNGSDQEEKVDYPKAEITPGGPFGSFVNAIRAGKREACNADIEIAHYSSALGHLANISHRLGEKVPFSKEQKAFGDNKAAHEAFERMHDILKDGVQLPIDKTEYLLGPWLEFDGEREVFVGDRADEANKLLRDDCRKGYEMPEADKV
;
A
#
# COMPACT_ATOMS: atom_id res chain seq x y z
N LYS A 1 -6.00 -28.35 -13.42
CA LYS A 1 -6.12 -29.52 -12.51
C LYS A 1 -4.77 -29.73 -11.86
N GLY A 2 -4.66 -29.77 -10.53
CA GLY A 2 -3.37 -29.83 -9.80
C GLY A 2 -2.91 -28.51 -9.17
N TYR A 3 -3.69 -27.42 -9.32
CA TYR A 3 -3.42 -26.17 -8.59
C TYR A 3 -4.04 -26.29 -7.20
N GLN A 4 -3.23 -26.18 -6.16
CA GLN A 4 -3.71 -26.11 -4.79
C GLN A 4 -4.37 -24.73 -4.61
N THR A 5 -5.68 -24.70 -4.35
CA THR A 5 -6.38 -23.46 -4.00
C THR A 5 -6.02 -23.11 -2.56
N GLU A 6 -5.15 -22.14 -2.39
CA GLU A 6 -4.64 -21.72 -1.10
C GLU A 6 -4.51 -20.21 -1.06
N VAL A 7 -4.91 -19.60 0.06
CA VAL A 7 -4.72 -18.18 0.33
C VAL A 7 -3.80 -18.08 1.54
N LYS A 8 -2.59 -17.58 1.31
CA LYS A 8 -1.56 -17.34 2.33
C LYS A 8 -1.13 -15.88 2.29
N ASN A 9 -0.71 -15.37 3.43
CA ASN A 9 -0.05 -14.08 3.53
C ASN A 9 1.36 -14.33 4.01
N ASP A 10 2.32 -14.01 3.16
CA ASP A 10 3.73 -13.99 3.50
C ASP A 10 4.16 -12.51 3.53
N PHE A 11 4.80 -12.10 4.63
CA PHE A 11 5.23 -10.72 4.82
C PHE A 11 6.74 -10.64 4.70
N TYR A 12 7.23 -9.67 3.92
CA TYR A 12 8.65 -9.44 3.70
C TYR A 12 9.00 -8.06 4.24
N PHE A 13 9.90 -8.03 5.21
CA PHE A 13 10.43 -6.84 5.84
C PHE A 13 11.93 -6.74 5.52
N GLU A 14 12.54 -5.59 5.82
CA GLU A 14 13.97 -5.36 5.57
C GLU A 14 14.87 -6.39 6.27
N ASP A 15 14.53 -6.72 7.51
CA ASP A 15 15.35 -7.57 8.38
C ASP A 15 14.89 -9.04 8.43
N TYR A 16 13.65 -9.32 8.06
CA TYR A 16 13.04 -10.65 8.20
C TYR A 16 11.86 -10.89 7.26
N ARG A 17 11.50 -12.15 7.08
CA ARG A 17 10.26 -12.58 6.42
C ARG A 17 9.40 -13.40 7.38
N LEU A 18 8.09 -13.21 7.35
CA LEU A 18 7.10 -14.05 8.01
C LEU A 18 6.41 -14.90 6.96
N VAL A 19 6.70 -16.20 6.95
CA VAL A 19 6.16 -17.16 5.99
C VAL A 19 5.51 -18.28 6.77
N ASN A 20 4.24 -18.59 6.52
CA ASN A 20 3.49 -19.61 7.26
C ASN A 20 3.57 -19.46 8.80
N ASN A 21 3.42 -18.24 9.33
CA ASN A 21 3.55 -17.91 10.77
C ASN A 21 4.93 -18.20 11.39
N LYS A 22 5.98 -18.26 10.57
CA LYS A 22 7.37 -18.48 11.00
C LYS A 22 8.23 -17.31 10.57
N LEU A 23 9.11 -16.86 11.45
CA LEU A 23 10.05 -15.78 11.15
C LEU A 23 11.36 -16.37 10.61
N TYR A 24 11.90 -15.73 9.59
CA TYR A 24 13.23 -16.03 9.08
C TYR A 24 13.99 -14.71 8.95
N ARG A 25 15.16 -14.59 9.61
CA ARG A 25 16.02 -13.42 9.42
C ARG A 25 16.61 -13.40 8.02
N ASN A 26 16.91 -12.20 7.55
CA ASN A 26 17.55 -12.02 6.25
C ASN A 26 18.88 -12.81 6.17
N GLY A 27 19.12 -13.49 5.06
CA GLY A 27 20.30 -14.37 4.87
C GLY A 27 20.29 -15.68 5.68
N SER A 28 19.21 -15.98 6.41
CA SER A 28 19.04 -17.23 7.16
C SER A 28 17.83 -18.02 6.67
N ASP A 29 17.99 -19.34 6.68
CA ASP A 29 16.90 -20.30 6.49
C ASP A 29 16.51 -20.99 7.81
N GLN A 30 17.08 -20.55 8.94
CA GLN A 30 16.62 -20.99 10.24
C GLN A 30 15.28 -20.35 10.59
N GLU A 31 14.32 -21.20 10.95
CA GLU A 31 13.05 -20.80 11.53
C GLU A 31 13.25 -20.28 12.94
N GLU A 32 12.81 -19.04 13.17
CA GLU A 32 12.63 -18.46 14.49
C GLU A 32 11.14 -18.51 14.85
N LYS A 33 10.85 -19.14 16.00
CA LYS A 33 9.52 -19.05 16.59
C LYS A 33 9.35 -17.67 17.18
N VAL A 34 8.29 -16.99 16.79
CA VAL A 34 7.88 -15.73 17.39
C VAL A 34 6.79 -16.06 18.40
N ASP A 35 7.04 -15.77 19.66
CA ASP A 35 5.99 -15.71 20.67
C ASP A 35 5.38 -14.31 20.64
N TYR A 36 4.07 -14.24 20.48
CA TYR A 36 3.34 -12.97 20.42
C TYR A 36 2.02 -13.11 21.17
N PRO A 37 1.59 -12.03 21.87
CA PRO A 37 0.31 -12.05 22.55
C PRO A 37 -0.81 -12.29 21.54
N LYS A 38 -1.78 -13.12 21.92
CA LYS A 38 -2.97 -13.31 21.10
C LYS A 38 -3.72 -11.99 21.05
N ALA A 39 -3.91 -11.44 19.85
CA ALA A 39 -4.75 -10.27 19.66
C ALA A 39 -6.20 -10.60 20.04
N GLU A 40 -6.82 -9.77 20.87
CA GLU A 40 -8.26 -9.83 21.09
C GLU A 40 -8.96 -9.23 19.87
N ILE A 41 -9.82 -10.01 19.23
CA ILE A 41 -10.59 -9.58 18.07
C ILE A 41 -12.05 -9.53 18.50
N THR A 42 -12.63 -8.33 18.51
CA THR A 42 -14.07 -8.15 18.76
C THR A 42 -14.87 -8.87 17.68
N PRO A 43 -15.85 -9.70 18.05
CA PRO A 43 -16.60 -10.53 17.10
C PRO A 43 -17.51 -9.70 16.20
N GLY A 44 -17.96 -10.32 15.10
CA GLY A 44 -18.89 -9.72 14.14
C GLY A 44 -18.22 -8.95 12.99
N GLY A 45 -16.91 -9.13 12.81
CA GLY A 45 -16.14 -8.46 11.75
C GLY A 45 -16.09 -6.95 11.93
N PRO A 46 -15.75 -6.18 10.87
CA PRO A 46 -15.63 -4.72 10.96
C PRO A 46 -16.91 -4.06 11.49
N PHE A 47 -18.06 -4.38 10.91
CA PHE A 47 -19.34 -3.77 11.30
C PHE A 47 -19.81 -4.17 12.71
N GLY A 48 -19.70 -5.46 13.06
CA GLY A 48 -20.07 -5.93 14.40
C GLY A 48 -19.17 -5.35 15.48
N SER A 49 -17.86 -5.24 15.22
CA SER A 49 -16.92 -4.63 16.16
C SER A 49 -17.24 -3.16 16.43
N PHE A 50 -17.57 -2.38 15.38
CA PHE A 50 -17.98 -0.99 15.50
C PHE A 50 -19.27 -0.83 16.34
N VAL A 51 -20.30 -1.62 16.06
CA VAL A 51 -21.56 -1.57 16.82
C VAL A 51 -21.36 -1.98 18.29
N ASN A 52 -20.52 -2.99 18.54
CA ASN A 52 -20.19 -3.42 19.90
C ASN A 52 -19.40 -2.34 20.67
N ALA A 53 -18.44 -1.68 20.02
CA ALA A 53 -17.67 -0.57 20.58
C ALA A 53 -18.58 0.59 21.01
N ILE A 54 -19.53 0.97 20.15
CA ILE A 54 -20.53 2.01 20.47
C ILE A 54 -21.38 1.60 21.67
N ARG A 55 -21.96 0.40 21.65
CA ARG A 55 -22.81 -0.09 22.74
C ARG A 55 -22.08 -0.18 24.08
N ALA A 56 -20.80 -0.53 24.05
CA ALA A 56 -19.95 -0.61 25.23
C ALA A 56 -19.41 0.75 25.68
N GLY A 57 -19.46 1.79 24.83
CA GLY A 57 -18.78 3.06 25.08
C GLY A 57 -17.26 2.92 25.14
N LYS A 58 -16.67 1.96 24.40
CA LYS A 58 -15.23 1.66 24.41
C LYS A 58 -14.68 1.66 22.99
N ARG A 59 -13.89 2.68 22.63
CA ARG A 59 -13.30 2.84 21.29
C ARG A 59 -12.39 1.67 20.94
N GLU A 60 -11.66 1.17 21.92
CA GLU A 60 -10.64 0.11 21.79
C GLU A 60 -11.26 -1.24 21.40
N ALA A 61 -12.58 -1.40 21.55
CA ALA A 61 -13.29 -2.58 21.08
C ALA A 61 -13.54 -2.58 19.56
N CYS A 62 -13.22 -1.49 18.84
CA CYS A 62 -13.26 -1.46 17.39
C CYS A 62 -11.93 -2.00 16.82
N ASN A 63 -11.98 -3.13 16.09
CA ASN A 63 -10.77 -3.84 15.64
C ASN A 63 -9.86 -3.02 14.70
N ALA A 64 -10.43 -2.06 13.99
CA ALA A 64 -9.72 -1.13 13.11
C ALA A 64 -10.42 0.22 13.25
N ASP A 65 -10.01 0.98 14.25
CA ASP A 65 -10.59 2.29 14.51
C ASP A 65 -10.24 3.29 13.40
N ILE A 66 -10.71 4.53 13.56
CA ILE A 66 -10.61 5.53 12.51
C ILE A 66 -9.17 5.88 12.14
N GLU A 67 -8.23 5.82 13.09
CA GLU A 67 -6.82 6.17 12.83
C GLU A 67 -6.15 5.08 11.99
N ILE A 68 -6.39 3.81 12.32
CA ILE A 68 -5.91 2.67 11.52
C ILE A 68 -6.57 2.68 10.14
N ALA A 69 -7.86 2.97 10.05
CA ALA A 69 -8.58 3.09 8.80
C ALA A 69 -8.04 4.23 7.92
N HIS A 70 -7.72 5.37 8.53
CA HIS A 70 -7.12 6.52 7.85
C HIS A 70 -5.79 6.13 7.21
N TYR A 71 -4.82 5.64 7.98
CA TYR A 71 -3.51 5.28 7.42
C TYR A 71 -3.58 4.17 6.37
N SER A 72 -4.40 3.14 6.59
CA SER A 72 -4.55 2.05 5.62
C SER A 72 -5.20 2.51 4.30
N SER A 73 -6.17 3.41 4.36
CA SER A 73 -6.78 3.99 3.15
C SER A 73 -5.86 4.99 2.45
N ALA A 74 -5.11 5.80 3.20
CA ALA A 74 -4.19 6.79 2.69
C ALA A 74 -3.16 6.18 1.74
N LEU A 75 -2.54 5.04 2.09
CA LEU A 75 -1.52 4.39 1.26
C LEU A 75 -2.00 4.09 -0.16
N GLY A 76 -3.23 3.61 -0.32
CA GLY A 76 -3.83 3.36 -1.63
C GLY A 76 -4.06 4.66 -2.43
N HIS A 77 -4.48 5.72 -1.74
CA HIS A 77 -4.65 7.03 -2.36
C HIS A 77 -3.33 7.67 -2.80
N LEU A 78 -2.27 7.57 -1.99
CA LEU A 78 -0.95 8.10 -2.33
C LEU A 78 -0.38 7.42 -3.59
N ALA A 79 -0.48 6.10 -3.69
CA ALA A 79 -0.08 5.36 -4.89
C ALA A 79 -0.93 5.75 -6.12
N ASN A 80 -2.24 5.94 -5.93
CA ASN A 80 -3.14 6.36 -7.00
C ASN A 80 -2.83 7.78 -7.49
N ILE A 81 -2.36 8.68 -6.63
CA ILE A 81 -1.94 10.03 -7.03
C ILE A 81 -0.72 9.97 -7.95
N SER A 82 0.29 9.16 -7.60
CA SER A 82 1.43 8.88 -8.50
C SER A 82 0.93 8.32 -9.84
N HIS A 83 0.03 7.34 -9.83
CA HIS A 83 -0.56 6.81 -11.06
C HIS A 83 -1.25 7.88 -11.92
N ARG A 84 -2.10 8.74 -11.32
CA ARG A 84 -2.82 9.81 -12.02
C ARG A 84 -1.91 10.87 -12.65
N LEU A 85 -0.75 11.11 -12.05
CA LEU A 85 0.27 12.02 -12.56
C LEU A 85 1.23 11.37 -13.56
N GLY A 86 1.08 10.06 -13.80
CA GLY A 86 1.97 9.28 -14.62
C GLY A 86 1.84 9.58 -16.11
N GLU A 87 2.87 9.15 -16.83
CA GLU A 87 2.95 9.26 -18.28
C GLU A 87 3.09 7.88 -18.93
N LYS A 88 2.70 7.79 -20.20
CA LYS A 88 2.90 6.56 -20.96
C LYS A 88 4.36 6.45 -21.36
N VAL A 89 4.98 5.33 -21.01
CA VAL A 89 6.35 5.01 -21.38
C VAL A 89 6.41 3.64 -22.04
N PRO A 90 7.42 3.37 -22.89
CA PRO A 90 7.66 2.03 -23.39
C PRO A 90 7.87 1.05 -22.23
N PHE A 91 7.30 -0.14 -22.35
CA PHE A 91 7.47 -1.19 -21.34
C PHE A 91 8.87 -1.80 -21.44
N SER A 92 9.88 -1.10 -20.92
CA SER A 92 11.30 -1.52 -20.99
C SER A 92 11.88 -1.76 -19.60
N LYS A 93 12.80 -2.73 -19.50
CA LYS A 93 13.62 -2.97 -18.30
C LYS A 93 14.60 -1.85 -18.00
N GLU A 94 14.90 -0.99 -18.97
CA GLU A 94 15.89 0.08 -18.83
C GLU A 94 15.32 1.32 -18.11
N GLN A 95 14.13 1.20 -17.52
CA GLN A 95 13.47 2.28 -16.83
C GLN A 95 14.22 2.67 -15.55
N LYS A 96 14.53 3.97 -15.40
CA LYS A 96 15.29 4.51 -14.27
C LYS A 96 14.43 5.13 -13.16
N ALA A 97 13.10 5.03 -13.29
CA ALA A 97 12.18 5.70 -12.38
C ALA A 97 12.22 5.21 -10.93
N PHE A 98 12.85 4.08 -10.65
CA PHE A 98 13.01 3.57 -9.29
C PHE A 98 14.31 4.05 -8.60
N GLY A 99 15.11 4.91 -9.25
CA GLY A 99 16.35 5.45 -8.68
C GLY A 99 17.33 4.35 -8.25
N ASP A 100 17.76 4.36 -6.99
CA ASP A 100 18.66 3.33 -6.43
C ASP A 100 17.90 2.21 -5.68
N ASN A 101 16.56 2.17 -5.77
CA ASN A 101 15.75 1.17 -5.08
C ASN A 101 15.86 -0.21 -5.77
N LYS A 102 16.75 -1.04 -5.25
CA LYS A 102 17.02 -2.40 -5.76
C LYS A 102 15.79 -3.30 -5.71
N ALA A 103 15.04 -3.29 -4.60
CA ALA A 103 13.86 -4.15 -4.45
C ALA A 103 12.77 -3.82 -5.48
N ALA A 104 12.57 -2.53 -5.77
CA ALA A 104 11.64 -2.08 -6.80
C ALA A 104 12.09 -2.50 -8.21
N HIS A 105 13.38 -2.36 -8.53
CA HIS A 105 13.95 -2.84 -9.78
C HIS A 105 13.73 -4.36 -9.94
N GLU A 106 14.10 -5.15 -8.94
CA GLU A 106 13.94 -6.60 -9.00
C GLU A 106 12.46 -7.01 -9.14
N ALA A 107 11.55 -6.35 -8.43
CA ALA A 107 10.12 -6.62 -8.54
C ALA A 107 9.59 -6.29 -9.94
N PHE A 108 9.99 -5.15 -10.51
CA PHE A 108 9.62 -4.75 -11.85
C PHE A 108 10.19 -5.71 -12.92
N GLU A 109 11.47 -6.08 -12.81
CA GLU A 109 12.11 -7.03 -13.72
C GLU A 109 11.42 -8.40 -13.70
N ARG A 110 11.09 -8.93 -12.51
CA ARG A 110 10.32 -10.17 -12.39
C ARG A 110 8.95 -10.06 -13.05
N MET A 111 8.21 -8.97 -12.79
CA MET A 111 6.91 -8.72 -13.43
C MET A 111 7.06 -8.67 -14.95
N HIS A 112 8.06 -7.94 -15.45
CA HIS A 112 8.36 -7.82 -16.86
C HIS A 112 8.65 -9.18 -17.50
N ASP A 113 9.46 -10.02 -16.88
CA ASP A 113 9.80 -11.36 -17.41
C ASP A 113 8.60 -12.30 -17.42
N ILE A 114 7.77 -12.28 -16.37
CA ILE A 114 6.52 -13.04 -16.33
C ILE A 114 5.60 -12.63 -17.49
N LEU A 115 5.46 -11.32 -17.74
CA LEU A 115 4.59 -10.81 -18.80
C LEU A 115 5.16 -11.08 -20.21
N LYS A 116 6.48 -10.96 -20.38
CA LYS A 116 7.14 -11.24 -21.67
C LYS A 116 7.15 -12.74 -21.97
N ASP A 117 7.69 -13.56 -21.08
CA ASP A 117 8.00 -14.96 -21.39
C ASP A 117 6.82 -15.89 -21.03
N GLY A 118 6.11 -15.59 -19.94
CA GLY A 118 4.95 -16.36 -19.49
C GLY A 118 3.68 -16.02 -20.27
N VAL A 119 3.35 -14.73 -20.36
CA VAL A 119 2.12 -14.24 -21.02
C VAL A 119 2.33 -13.94 -22.52
N GLN A 120 3.58 -13.88 -23.00
CA GLN A 120 3.91 -13.57 -24.40
C GLN A 120 3.44 -12.18 -24.85
N LEU A 121 3.48 -11.21 -23.93
CA LEU A 121 3.10 -9.83 -24.22
C LEU A 121 4.09 -9.23 -25.24
N PRO A 122 3.62 -8.55 -26.31
CA PRO A 122 4.50 -7.92 -27.30
C PRO A 122 5.10 -6.63 -26.74
N ILE A 123 6.15 -6.78 -25.93
CA ILE A 123 6.80 -5.70 -25.16
C ILE A 123 7.16 -4.49 -26.03
N ASP A 124 7.72 -4.72 -27.23
CA ASP A 124 8.15 -3.66 -28.16
C ASP A 124 7.02 -2.76 -28.68
N LYS A 125 5.77 -3.18 -28.50
CA LYS A 125 4.56 -2.44 -28.88
C LYS A 125 3.68 -2.10 -27.69
N THR A 126 4.18 -2.34 -26.48
CA THR A 126 3.44 -2.16 -25.24
C THR A 126 3.97 -0.93 -24.51
N GLU A 127 3.04 -0.09 -24.10
CA GLU A 127 3.31 1.02 -23.19
C GLU A 127 2.64 0.73 -21.85
N TYR A 128 3.15 1.33 -20.78
CA TYR A 128 2.50 1.32 -19.48
C TYR A 128 2.52 2.72 -18.88
N LEU A 129 1.62 2.95 -17.92
CA LEU A 129 1.58 4.22 -17.19
C LEU A 129 2.58 4.16 -16.04
N LEU A 130 3.55 5.06 -16.06
CA LEU A 130 4.57 5.20 -15.04
C LEU A 130 4.33 6.48 -14.25
N GLY A 131 3.95 6.31 -12.98
CA GLY A 131 3.80 7.43 -12.05
C GLY A 131 5.16 7.98 -11.60
N PRO A 132 5.26 9.29 -11.32
CA PRO A 132 6.47 9.87 -10.74
C PRO A 132 6.69 9.32 -9.32
N TRP A 133 7.95 9.30 -8.90
CA TRP A 133 8.26 9.18 -7.48
C TRP A 133 7.79 10.44 -6.76
N LEU A 134 7.02 10.28 -5.68
CA LEU A 134 6.48 11.38 -4.90
C LEU A 134 6.92 11.23 -3.45
N GLU A 135 7.42 12.31 -2.87
CA GLU A 135 7.77 12.36 -1.45
C GLU A 135 6.56 12.87 -0.64
N PHE A 136 6.29 12.23 0.48
CA PHE A 136 5.15 12.54 1.33
C PHE A 136 5.61 12.80 2.76
N ASP A 137 5.22 13.94 3.30
CA ASP A 137 5.42 14.28 4.70
C ASP A 137 4.27 13.69 5.51
N GLY A 138 4.55 12.60 6.23
CA GLY A 138 3.54 11.89 7.02
C GLY A 138 3.03 12.64 8.24
N GLU A 139 3.75 13.65 8.75
CA GLU A 139 3.29 14.45 9.89
C GLU A 139 2.33 15.55 9.43
N ARG A 140 2.65 16.21 8.32
CA ARG A 140 1.81 17.28 7.74
C ARG A 140 0.75 16.77 6.77
N GLU A 141 0.83 15.49 6.41
CA GLU A 141 -0.02 14.79 5.44
C GLU A 141 -0.09 15.48 4.06
N VAL A 142 1.06 15.93 3.56
CA VAL A 142 1.19 16.63 2.27
C VAL A 142 2.36 16.10 1.46
N PHE A 143 2.22 16.12 0.13
CA PHE A 143 3.35 15.89 -0.76
C PHE A 143 4.35 17.05 -0.67
N VAL A 144 5.62 16.71 -0.77
CA VAL A 144 6.76 17.62 -0.76
C VAL A 144 7.68 17.33 -1.94
N GLY A 145 8.61 18.24 -2.22
CA GLY A 145 9.58 18.07 -3.31
C GLY A 145 8.96 18.26 -4.69
N ASP A 146 9.51 17.52 -5.66
CA ASP A 146 9.14 17.65 -7.06
C ASP A 146 7.69 17.23 -7.32
N ARG A 147 6.98 18.04 -8.12
CA ARG A 147 5.55 17.84 -8.46
C ARG A 147 4.58 17.86 -7.28
N ALA A 148 5.01 18.27 -6.09
CA ALA A 148 4.16 18.37 -4.90
C ALA A 148 2.89 19.21 -5.13
N ASP A 149 2.99 20.33 -5.84
CA ASP A 149 1.82 21.19 -6.15
C ASP A 149 0.76 20.49 -7.00
N GLU A 150 1.16 19.64 -7.94
CA GLU A 150 0.23 18.83 -8.74
C GLU A 150 -0.38 17.70 -7.91
N ALA A 151 0.44 17.04 -7.09
CA ALA A 151 0.02 15.92 -6.24
C ALA A 151 -0.94 16.37 -5.13
N ASN A 152 -0.65 17.50 -4.47
CA ASN A 152 -1.46 18.04 -3.39
C ASN A 152 -2.86 18.47 -3.85
N LYS A 153 -3.03 18.87 -5.13
CA LYS A 153 -4.36 19.12 -5.72
C LYS A 153 -5.22 17.86 -5.82
N LEU A 154 -4.61 16.67 -5.73
CA LEU A 154 -5.30 15.38 -5.83
C LEU A 154 -5.55 14.73 -4.47
N LEU A 155 -5.06 15.31 -3.37
CA LEU A 155 -5.29 14.80 -2.00
C LEU A 155 -6.75 14.89 -1.58
N ARG A 156 -7.46 15.92 -2.07
CA ARG A 156 -8.85 16.16 -1.74
C ARG A 156 -9.55 16.77 -2.93
N ASP A 157 -10.73 16.24 -3.26
CA ASP A 157 -11.60 16.84 -4.25
C ASP A 157 -12.24 18.13 -3.70
N ASP A 158 -12.53 19.07 -4.59
CA ASP A 158 -13.24 20.30 -4.22
C ASP A 158 -14.59 19.94 -3.57
N CYS A 159 -14.82 20.47 -2.37
CA CYS A 159 -16.11 20.33 -1.73
C CYS A 159 -17.19 21.01 -2.56
N ARG A 160 -18.38 20.41 -2.56
CA ARG A 160 -19.57 21.06 -3.11
C ARG A 160 -19.82 22.37 -2.37
N LYS A 161 -20.05 23.44 -3.13
CA LYS A 161 -20.38 24.77 -2.59
C LYS A 161 -21.50 24.68 -1.53
N GLY A 162 -21.25 25.23 -0.34
CA GLY A 162 -22.15 25.19 0.82
C GLY A 162 -22.02 23.95 1.73
N TYR A 163 -21.11 23.03 1.40
CA TYR A 163 -20.78 21.82 2.17
C TYR A 163 -19.26 21.70 2.35
N GLU A 164 -18.56 22.82 2.40
CA GLU A 164 -17.13 22.88 2.67
C GLU A 164 -16.84 22.33 4.06
N MET A 165 -15.95 21.34 4.19
CA MET A 165 -15.51 20.92 5.51
C MET A 165 -14.67 22.01 6.15
N PRO A 166 -14.84 22.28 7.47
CA PRO A 166 -13.99 23.21 8.19
C PRO A 166 -12.54 22.75 8.13
N GLU A 167 -11.64 23.73 8.16
CA GLU A 167 -10.21 23.48 8.31
C GLU A 167 -9.93 22.84 9.68
N ALA A 168 -8.88 22.03 9.77
CA ALA A 168 -8.55 21.28 10.99
C ALA A 168 -8.30 22.19 12.21
N ASP A 169 -7.88 23.44 12.00
CA ASP A 169 -7.67 24.45 13.04
C ASP A 169 -8.98 25.08 13.55
N LYS A 170 -10.12 24.74 12.95
CA LYS A 170 -11.46 25.29 13.26
C LYS A 170 -12.42 24.26 13.85
N VAL A 171 -11.94 23.07 14.22
CA VAL A 171 -12.73 21.97 14.79
C VAL A 171 -12.28 21.68 16.22
#